data_AF-A0A9X7CQD1-F1
#
_entry.id   AF-A0A9X7CQD1-F1
#
_cell.length_a   1.000
_cell.length_b   1.000
_cell.length_c   1.000
_cell.angle_alpha   90.00
_cell.angle_beta   90.00
_cell.angle_gamma   90.00
#
_symmetry.space_group_name_H-M   'P 1'
#
loop_
_entity.id
_entity.type
_entity.pdbx_description
1 polymer ?
#
loop_
_entity_poly.entity_id
_entity_poly.type
_entity_poly.pdbx_seq_one_letter_code
_entity_poly.pdbx_strand_id
1 'polypeptide(L)'
;MGEKMMNTLRIIGKQKIAEYTFTGIEGGFGEGKKAMLVKEIAVIHGKKVWHINEAINNNRNRFKDDVDIVDLLGIGLVDTEIKEYGFSQQAINSYRGKKA
;
A
#
# COMPACT_ATOMS: atom_id res chain seq x y z
N MET A 1 8.60 -6.98 28.83
CA MET A 1 9.09 -7.40 27.51
C MET A 1 8.13 -6.85 26.49
N GLY A 2 8.38 -5.63 26.00
CA GLY A 2 7.48 -4.96 25.06
C GLY A 2 7.69 -5.58 23.70
N GLU A 3 6.75 -6.40 23.25
CA GLU A 3 6.72 -6.85 21.86
C GLU A 3 6.65 -5.59 20.99
N LYS A 4 7.72 -5.32 20.27
CA LYS A 4 7.74 -4.38 19.17
C LYS A 4 6.75 -4.96 18.17
N MET A 5 5.48 -4.55 18.24
CA MET A 5 4.42 -4.99 17.32
C MET A 5 4.99 -4.92 15.92
N MET A 6 5.24 -6.08 15.33
CA MET A 6 5.83 -6.14 14.02
C MET A 6 4.74 -5.68 13.05
N ASN A 7 4.76 -4.39 12.69
CA ASN A 7 4.17 -3.87 11.47
C ASN A 7 4.91 -4.44 10.25
N THR A 8 5.18 -5.75 10.23
CA THR A 8 5.86 -6.44 9.15
C THR A 8 4.86 -6.67 8.03
N LEU A 9 4.58 -5.60 7.29
CA LEU A 9 4.18 -5.76 5.92
C LEU A 9 5.26 -6.60 5.23
N ARG A 10 4.83 -7.70 4.63
CA ARG A 10 5.74 -8.63 3.97
C ARG A 10 5.18 -9.04 2.62
N ILE A 11 6.03 -9.04 1.61
CA ILE A 11 5.73 -9.63 0.31
C ILE A 11 5.83 -11.16 0.44
N ILE A 12 4.75 -11.85 0.11
CA ILE A 12 4.68 -13.32 0.12
C ILE A 12 4.78 -13.93 -1.28
N GLY A 13 4.94 -13.10 -2.32
CA GLY A 13 5.12 -13.53 -3.70
C GLY A 13 4.04 -12.96 -4.62
N LYS A 14 3.72 -13.69 -5.69
CA LYS A 14 2.64 -13.31 -6.61
C LYS A 14 1.39 -14.14 -6.34
N GLN A 15 0.24 -13.48 -6.34
CA GLN A 15 -1.08 -14.10 -6.18
C GLN A 15 -1.92 -13.84 -7.42
N LYS A 16 -2.66 -14.85 -7.87
CA LYS A 16 -3.58 -14.72 -8.99
C LYS A 16 -5.01 -14.55 -8.47
N ILE A 17 -5.67 -13.45 -8.82
CA ILE A 17 -7.10 -13.24 -8.52
C ILE A 17 -7.79 -12.97 -9.86
N ALA A 18 -8.72 -13.86 -10.24
CA ALA A 18 -9.29 -13.90 -11.59
C ALA A 18 -8.20 -13.98 -12.67
N GLU A 19 -8.22 -13.05 -13.64
CA GLU A 19 -7.26 -12.97 -14.75
C GLU A 19 -5.98 -12.18 -14.42
N TYR A 20 -5.91 -11.58 -13.23
CA TYR A 20 -4.84 -10.66 -12.87
C TYR A 20 -3.85 -11.30 -11.89
N THR A 21 -2.58 -10.92 -12.03
CA THR A 21 -1.48 -11.33 -11.14
C THR A 21 -1.02 -10.14 -10.31
N PHE A 22 -1.11 -10.29 -8.99
CA PHE A 22 -0.86 -9.28 -7.97
C PHE A 22 0.34 -9.66 -7.12
N THR A 23 0.96 -8.70 -6.45
CA THR A 23 1.88 -8.89 -5.34
C THR A 23 1.06 -9.28 -4.11
N GLY A 24 1.22 -10.50 -3.62
CA GLY A 24 0.66 -10.93 -2.34
C GLY A 24 1.40 -10.24 -1.20
N ILE A 25 0.63 -9.65 -0.29
CA ILE A 25 1.12 -8.95 0.89
C ILE A 25 0.39 -9.48 2.12
N GLU A 26 1.16 -9.75 3.18
CA GLU A 26 0.64 -10.05 4.51
C GLU A 26 1.01 -8.94 5.50
N GLY A 27 0.22 -8.80 6.55
CA GLY A 27 0.39 -7.80 7.60
C GLY A 27 -0.40 -6.51 7.35
N GLY A 28 -0.18 -5.51 8.20
CA GLY A 28 -0.83 -4.19 8.12
C GLY A 28 -2.23 -4.13 8.73
N PHE A 29 -3.10 -5.10 8.43
CA PHE A 29 -4.52 -5.08 8.86
C PHE A 29 -4.90 -6.18 9.85
N GLY A 30 -3.93 -6.97 10.32
CA GLY A 30 -4.14 -8.11 11.22
C GLY A 30 -4.01 -9.48 10.56
N GLU A 31 -3.95 -10.54 11.38
CA GLU A 31 -3.77 -11.91 10.91
C GLU A 31 -4.92 -12.37 10.01
N GLY A 32 -4.58 -13.04 8.90
CA GLY A 32 -5.57 -13.57 7.94
C GLY A 32 -6.31 -12.50 7.14
N LYS A 33 -6.01 -11.21 7.32
CA LYS A 33 -6.60 -10.13 6.51
C LYS A 33 -5.86 -9.98 5.19
N LYS A 34 -6.62 -9.87 4.11
CA LYS A 34 -6.08 -9.61 2.78
C LYS A 34 -5.76 -8.13 2.64
N ALA A 35 -4.59 -7.83 2.08
CA ALA A 35 -4.17 -6.50 1.69
C ALA A 35 -3.94 -6.45 0.17
N MET A 36 -4.03 -5.25 -0.41
CA MET A 36 -3.76 -4.99 -1.83
C MET A 36 -3.14 -3.61 -1.98
N LEU A 37 -2.21 -3.44 -2.92
CA LEU A 37 -1.62 -2.14 -3.21
C LEU A 37 -2.56 -1.28 -4.06
N VAL A 38 -2.57 0.04 -3.81
CA VAL A 38 -3.31 1.01 -4.61
C VAL A 38 -2.98 0.92 -6.11
N LYS A 39 -1.73 0.58 -6.46
CA LYS A 39 -1.34 0.39 -7.88
C LYS A 39 -2.04 -0.78 -8.56
N GLU A 40 -2.41 -1.81 -7.81
CA GLU A 40 -3.09 -3.00 -8.33
C GLU A 40 -4.56 -2.70 -8.57
N ILE A 41 -5.19 -1.95 -7.65
CA ILE A 41 -6.50 -1.35 -7.85
C ILE A 41 -6.50 -0.50 -9.13
N ALA A 42 -5.45 0.30 -9.34
CA ALA A 42 -5.30 1.11 -10.54
C ALA A 42 -5.25 0.26 -11.83
N VAL A 43 -4.54 -0.88 -11.81
CA VAL A 43 -4.49 -1.82 -12.93
C VAL A 43 -5.87 -2.43 -13.21
N ILE A 44 -6.57 -2.91 -12.18
CA ILE A 44 -7.93 -3.50 -12.31
C ILE A 44 -8.90 -2.50 -12.96
N HIS A 45 -8.81 -1.23 -12.59
CA HIS A 45 -9.70 -0.18 -13.10
C HIS A 45 -9.19 0.53 -14.36
N GLY A 46 -8.04 0.14 -14.91
CA GLY A 46 -7.42 0.82 -16.06
C GLY A 46 -7.13 2.31 -15.80
N LYS A 47 -6.80 2.66 -14.56
CA LYS A 47 -6.51 4.04 -14.12
C LYS A 47 -5.04 4.21 -13.77
N LYS A 48 -4.59 5.46 -13.77
CA LYS A 48 -3.30 5.85 -13.18
C LYS A 48 -3.41 5.79 -11.64
N VAL A 49 -2.33 5.40 -10.96
CA VAL A 49 -2.27 5.28 -9.48
C VAL A 49 -2.72 6.57 -8.78
N TRP A 50 -2.35 7.73 -9.31
CA TRP A 50 -2.72 9.02 -8.71
C TRP A 50 -4.23 9.27 -8.71
N HIS A 51 -4.99 8.79 -9.70
CA HIS A 51 -6.46 8.92 -9.72
C HIS A 51 -7.09 8.09 -8.61
N ILE A 52 -6.55 6.90 -8.30
CA ILE A 52 -7.05 6.09 -7.18
C ILE A 52 -6.76 6.79 -5.85
N ASN A 53 -5.55 7.33 -5.67
CA ASN A 53 -5.21 8.11 -4.49
C ASN A 53 -6.08 9.35 -4.33
N GLU A 54 -6.37 10.07 -5.42
CA GLU A 54 -7.30 11.20 -5.43
C GLU A 54 -8.71 10.77 -4.99
N ALA A 55 -9.23 9.67 -5.53
CA ALA A 55 -10.54 9.14 -5.15
C ALA A 55 -10.61 8.75 -3.66
N ILE A 56 -9.56 8.11 -3.13
CA ILE A 56 -9.42 7.78 -1.71
C ILE A 56 -9.43 9.06 -0.86
N ASN A 57 -8.62 10.06 -1.23
CA ASN A 57 -8.51 11.31 -0.49
C ASN A 57 -9.81 12.13 -0.52
N ASN A 58 -10.51 12.18 -1.65
CA ASN A 58 -11.81 12.84 -1.77
C ASN A 58 -12.90 12.15 -0.92
N ASN A 59 -12.70 10.87 -0.58
CA ASN A 59 -13.58 10.07 0.25
C ASN A 59 -12.96 9.73 1.61
N ARG A 60 -11.98 10.54 2.08
CA ARG A 60 -11.11 10.17 3.19
C ARG A 60 -11.87 9.89 4.49
N ASN A 61 -13.00 10.54 4.70
CA ASN A 61 -13.91 10.32 5.83
C ASN A 61 -14.49 8.90 5.93
N ARG A 62 -14.41 8.10 4.86
CA ARG A 62 -14.91 6.71 4.81
C ARG A 62 -13.86 5.67 5.23
N PHE A 63 -12.61 6.07 5.40
CA PHE A 63 -11.50 5.17 5.72
C PHE A 63 -10.96 5.48 7.11
N LYS A 64 -10.69 4.45 7.89
CA LYS A 64 -9.95 4.54 9.15
C LYS A 64 -8.48 4.19 8.90
N ASP A 65 -7.57 5.02 9.37
CA ASP A 65 -6.13 4.72 9.32
C ASP A 65 -5.84 3.44 10.10
N ASP A 66 -4.88 2.66 9.60
CA ASP A 66 -4.40 1.40 10.17
C ASP A 66 -5.48 0.30 10.28
N VAL A 67 -6.68 0.55 9.76
CA VAL A 67 -7.81 -0.41 9.75
C VAL A 67 -8.28 -0.66 8.32
N ASP A 68 -8.53 0.41 7.55
CA ASP A 68 -8.98 0.33 6.16
C ASP A 68 -7.88 0.75 5.19
N ILE A 69 -6.99 1.65 5.62
CA ILE A 69 -5.89 2.19 4.81
C ILE A 69 -4.61 2.34 5.63
N VAL A 70 -3.47 2.01 5.02
CA VAL A 70 -2.14 2.20 5.59
C VAL A 70 -1.31 3.04 4.63
N ASP A 71 -0.66 4.07 5.17
CA ASP A 71 0.34 4.84 4.44
C ASP A 71 1.70 4.13 4.52
N LEU A 72 2.14 3.52 3.41
CA LEU A 72 3.43 2.83 3.31
C LEU A 72 4.62 3.73 3.69
N LEU A 73 4.53 5.04 3.44
CA LEU A 73 5.58 5.99 3.81
C LEU A 73 5.47 6.46 5.27
N GLY A 74 4.30 6.30 5.89
CA GLY A 74 4.03 6.64 7.29
C GLY A 74 4.47 5.57 8.29
N ILE A 75 4.62 4.31 7.84
CA ILE A 75 4.98 3.17 8.70
C ILE A 75 6.50 2.95 8.83
N GLY A 76 7.33 3.85 8.31
CA GLY A 76 8.79 3.83 8.49
C GLY A 76 9.56 2.87 7.59
N LEU A 77 8.96 2.39 6.48
CA LEU A 77 9.70 1.66 5.45
C LEU A 77 10.73 2.56 4.77
N VAL A 78 11.92 2.02 4.49
CA VAL A 78 12.93 2.71 3.69
C VAL A 78 12.62 2.62 2.19
N ASP A 79 13.18 3.52 1.39
CA ASP A 79 12.91 3.59 -0.06
C ASP A 79 13.18 2.28 -0.79
N THR A 80 14.19 1.52 -0.36
CA THR A 80 14.52 0.21 -0.92
C THR A 80 13.38 -0.78 -0.70
N GLU A 81 12.80 -0.85 0.50
CA GLU A 81 11.66 -1.71 0.81
C GLU A 81 10.44 -1.29 -0.01
N ILE A 82 10.16 0.02 -0.10
CA ILE A 82 9.02 0.54 -0.87
C ILE A 82 9.13 0.22 -2.36
N LYS A 83 10.35 0.18 -2.91
CA LYS A 83 10.61 -0.25 -4.29
C LYS A 83 10.28 -1.73 -4.52
N GLU A 84 10.43 -2.60 -3.52
CA GLU A 84 10.07 -4.02 -3.64
C GLU A 84 8.56 -4.20 -3.85
N TYR A 85 7.74 -3.30 -3.28
CA TYR A 85 6.29 -3.21 -3.57
C TYR A 85 5.98 -2.65 -4.97
N GLY A 86 7.01 -2.32 -5.75
CA GLY A 86 6.92 -1.91 -7.14
C GLY A 86 6.57 -0.44 -7.34
N PHE A 87 6.92 0.43 -6.39
CA PHE A 87 6.85 1.88 -6.56
C PHE A 87 8.19 2.42 -7.08
N SER A 88 8.15 3.43 -7.95
CA SER A 88 9.36 4.09 -8.45
C SER A 88 9.89 5.12 -7.43
N GLN A 89 11.19 5.44 -7.51
CA GLN A 89 11.77 6.52 -6.71
C GLN A 89 11.04 7.86 -6.91
N GLN A 90 10.61 8.13 -8.14
CA GLN A 90 9.85 9.35 -8.46
C GLN A 90 8.51 9.40 -7.72
N ALA A 91 7.81 8.26 -7.60
CA ALA A 91 6.56 8.18 -6.85
C ALA A 91 6.77 8.44 -5.35
N ILE A 92 7.83 7.88 -4.77
CA ILE A 92 8.23 8.08 -3.37
C ILE A 92 8.52 9.57 -3.11
N ASN A 93 9.36 10.18 -3.95
CA ASN A 93 9.76 11.58 -3.80
C ASN A 93 8.56 12.53 -3.98
N SER A 94 7.69 12.26 -4.96
CA SER A 94 6.48 13.05 -5.19
C SER A 94 5.55 13.05 -3.98
N TYR A 95 5.40 11.91 -3.29
CA TYR A 95 4.58 11.84 -2.09
C TYR A 95 5.18 12.63 -0.92
N ARG A 96 6.48 12.49 -0.66
CA ARG A 96 7.17 13.24 0.40
C ARG A 96 7.09 14.74 0.18
N GLY A 97 7.26 15.20 -1.06
CA GLY A 97 7.14 16.61 -1.41
C GLY A 97 5.74 17.21 -1.24
N LYS A 98 4.67 16.39 -1.17
CA LYS A 98 3.31 16.86 -0.85
C LYS A 98 3.02 17.01 0.64
N LYS A 99 3.83 16.38 1.50
CA LYS A 99 3.69 16.42 2.96
C LYS A 99 4.64 17.44 3.62
N ALA A 100 5.57 18.01 2.86
CA ALA A 100 6.44 19.12 3.27
C ALA A 100 5.72 20.46 3.09
#